data_AF-A0A0N0WTL8-F1
#
_entry.id   AF-A0A0N0WTL8-F1
#
_cell.length_a   1.000
_cell.length_b   1.000
_cell.length_c   1.000
_cell.angle_alpha   90.00
_cell.angle_beta   90.00
_cell.angle_gamma   90.00
#
_symmetry.space_group_name_H-M   'P 1'
#
loop_
_entity.id
_entity.type
_entity.pdbx_description
1 polymer ?
#
loop_
_entity_poly.entity_id
_entity_poly.type
_entity_poly.pdbx_seq_one_letter_code
_entity_poly.pdbx_strand_id
1 'polypeptide(L)'
;MISNRAFITAICVFAAIAWAQHKLANTHRVSTDSIANTSMMKDAAACLVFDDTLLLERYADYRKHYQALVDGSQGMLPFIQSFALGGNSRSVAMNESLACSISYPQLLYPKSDPLVIAVIKYSETLDTLRDRTFDAEALYNQSRPDIERARQLDADLAQDMHQLQQRSLAVRKHFEEPQFLARSEQLAAIDYRLGHDQHWHTLNFMLLARQTINYLNRSEANARLSPDDLKALYAELVDAWLDAERYFNTMPNLKSANRKRPVWTVIKAPAHTWLATLDTLQQRWAAHADVDQLNKQLRAVEQGYDQLLMRYNASVSGQY
;
A
#
# COMPACT_ATOMS: atom_id res chain seq x y z
N MET A 1 59.11 9.27 30.73
CA MET A 1 58.74 7.85 30.91
C MET A 1 57.28 7.81 31.34
N ILE A 2 56.38 7.45 30.43
CA ILE A 2 54.95 7.32 30.74
C ILE A 2 54.78 6.07 31.61
N SER A 3 54.21 6.24 32.80
CA SER A 3 53.98 5.17 33.77
C SER A 3 53.19 4.02 33.14
N ASN A 4 53.65 2.78 33.35
CA ASN A 4 52.98 1.56 32.86
C ASN A 4 51.51 1.49 33.23
N ARG A 5 51.08 2.17 34.32
CA ARG A 5 49.67 2.26 34.70
C ARG A 5 48.85 3.11 33.73
N ALA A 6 49.38 4.23 33.26
CA ALA A 6 48.68 5.10 32.30
C ALA A 6 48.55 4.44 30.91
N PHE A 7 49.54 3.62 30.52
CA PHE A 7 49.49 2.87 29.26
C PHE A 7 48.45 1.75 29.29
N ILE A 8 48.33 1.02 30.40
CA ILE A 8 47.32 -0.03 30.58
C ILE A 8 45.90 0.57 30.63
N THR A 9 45.70 1.70 31.31
CA THR A 9 44.38 2.36 31.35
C THR A 9 43.98 2.88 29.96
N ALA A 10 44.92 3.42 29.18
CA ALA A 10 44.66 3.83 27.81
C ALA A 10 44.28 2.62 26.92
N ILE A 11 44.98 1.50 27.03
CA ILE A 11 44.66 0.27 26.28
C ILE A 11 43.28 -0.26 26.67
N CYS A 12 42.90 -0.26 27.94
CA CYS A 12 41.57 -0.70 28.37
C CYS A 12 40.45 0.22 27.84
N VAL A 13 40.68 1.53 27.79
CA VAL A 13 39.73 2.49 27.22
C VAL A 13 39.65 2.33 25.70
N PHE A 14 40.78 2.16 25.00
CA PHE A 14 40.77 1.90 23.56
C PHE A 14 40.21 0.52 23.22
N ALA A 15 40.39 -0.50 24.06
CA ALA A 15 39.77 -1.80 23.89
C ALA A 15 38.26 -1.75 24.18
N ALA A 16 37.81 -0.95 25.15
CA ALA A 16 36.38 -0.72 25.41
C ALA A 16 35.72 0.11 24.30
N ILE A 17 36.42 1.10 23.73
CA ILE A 17 35.96 1.87 22.58
C ILE A 17 36.00 1.03 21.31
N ALA A 18 37.03 0.21 21.10
CA ALA A 18 37.12 -0.71 19.98
C ALA A 18 36.11 -1.85 20.13
N TRP A 19 35.79 -2.31 21.34
CA TRP A 19 34.72 -3.28 21.59
C TRP A 19 33.33 -2.63 21.44
N ALA A 20 33.15 -1.38 21.88
CA ALA A 20 31.91 -0.63 21.65
C ALA A 20 31.73 -0.29 20.17
N GLN A 21 32.79 0.10 19.45
CA GLN A 21 32.79 0.30 18.01
C GLN A 21 32.65 -1.02 17.26
N HIS A 22 33.23 -2.13 17.74
CA HIS A 22 33.01 -3.44 17.15
C HIS A 22 31.63 -4.00 17.50
N LYS A 23 30.97 -3.58 18.58
CA LYS A 23 29.57 -3.87 18.88
C LYS A 23 28.60 -2.94 18.13
N LEU A 24 29.04 -1.73 17.77
CA LEU A 24 28.35 -0.77 16.90
C LEU A 24 28.59 -1.06 15.39
N ALA A 25 29.67 -1.74 15.02
CA ALA A 25 30.04 -2.12 13.65
C ALA A 25 29.80 -3.62 13.35
N ASN A 26 29.78 -4.47 14.38
CA ASN A 26 28.96 -5.69 14.42
C ASN A 26 27.55 -5.29 14.88
N THR A 27 27.01 -4.24 14.25
CA THR A 27 25.73 -4.42 13.60
C THR A 27 25.72 -5.84 13.03
N HIS A 28 25.06 -6.75 13.74
CA HIS A 28 24.01 -7.44 13.05
C HIS A 28 23.32 -6.34 12.26
N ARG A 29 23.60 -6.30 10.94
CA ARG A 29 22.61 -5.84 10.00
C ARG A 29 21.31 -6.35 10.59
N VAL A 30 20.44 -5.45 11.06
CA VAL A 30 19.02 -5.78 11.17
C VAL A 30 18.77 -6.59 9.92
N SER A 31 18.44 -7.87 10.09
CA SER A 31 18.48 -8.83 9.01
C SER A 31 17.80 -8.19 7.81
N THR A 32 18.58 -7.79 6.80
CA THR A 32 18.01 -7.32 5.54
C THR A 32 17.33 -8.47 4.81
N ASP A 33 17.45 -9.68 5.36
CA ASP A 33 16.92 -10.92 4.83
C ASP A 33 15.55 -11.28 5.44
N SER A 34 15.02 -10.57 6.44
CA SER A 34 13.68 -10.87 6.95
C SER A 34 12.58 -10.03 6.30
N ILE A 35 11.95 -10.64 5.29
CA ILE A 35 10.49 -10.61 5.03
C ILE A 35 9.93 -9.36 4.32
N ALA A 36 10.77 -8.52 3.72
CA ALA A 36 10.34 -7.60 2.66
C ALA A 36 11.51 -7.24 1.74
N ASN A 37 11.95 -8.19 0.92
CA ASN A 37 12.83 -7.84 -0.17
C ASN A 37 12.06 -6.89 -1.11
N THR A 38 12.42 -5.62 -1.05
CA THR A 38 11.54 -4.51 -1.44
C THR A 38 11.17 -4.48 -2.92
N SER A 39 11.88 -5.19 -3.80
CA SER A 39 11.65 -5.10 -5.26
C SER A 39 10.29 -5.65 -5.68
N MET A 40 9.96 -6.91 -5.35
CA MET A 40 8.66 -7.50 -5.70
C MET A 40 7.52 -6.68 -5.10
N MET A 41 7.68 -6.23 -3.85
CA MET A 41 6.67 -5.43 -3.16
C MET A 41 6.47 -4.06 -3.80
N LYS A 42 7.56 -3.41 -4.22
CA LYS A 42 7.52 -2.13 -4.95
C LYS A 42 6.89 -2.32 -6.33
N ASP A 43 7.28 -3.36 -7.05
CA ASP A 43 6.78 -3.64 -8.40
C ASP A 43 5.28 -3.92 -8.36
N ALA A 44 4.83 -4.81 -7.47
CA ALA A 44 3.41 -5.10 -7.31
C ALA A 44 2.62 -3.87 -6.85
N ALA A 45 3.13 -3.08 -5.91
CA ALA A 45 2.49 -1.83 -5.51
C ALA A 45 2.36 -0.83 -6.68
N ALA A 46 3.39 -0.70 -7.52
CA ALA A 46 3.35 0.14 -8.71
C ALA A 46 2.31 -0.38 -9.74
N CYS A 47 2.25 -1.70 -9.95
CA CYS A 47 1.24 -2.32 -10.81
C CYS A 47 -0.19 -2.07 -10.31
N LEU A 48 -0.41 -2.18 -8.99
CA LEU A 48 -1.71 -1.95 -8.36
C LEU A 48 -2.19 -0.49 -8.51
N VAL A 49 -1.27 0.47 -8.42
CA VAL A 49 -1.59 1.89 -8.66
C VAL A 49 -1.93 2.15 -10.13
N PHE A 50 -1.21 1.53 -11.05
CA PHE A 50 -1.50 1.60 -12.48
C PHE A 50 -2.89 1.02 -12.82
N ASP A 51 -3.24 -0.14 -12.24
CA ASP A 51 -4.55 -0.79 -12.39
C ASP A 51 -5.70 0.12 -11.91
N ASP A 52 -5.60 0.70 -10.71
CA ASP A 52 -6.65 1.55 -10.12
C ASP A 52 -6.91 2.86 -10.86
N THR A 53 -5.99 3.28 -11.74
CA THR A 53 -6.04 4.61 -12.35
C THR A 53 -5.99 4.51 -13.86
N LEU A 54 -4.79 4.48 -14.42
CA LEU A 54 -4.55 4.61 -15.85
C LEU A 54 -5.19 3.46 -16.63
N LEU A 55 -5.16 2.22 -16.12
CA LEU A 55 -5.74 1.08 -16.84
C LEU A 55 -7.26 1.20 -17.00
N LEU A 56 -7.98 1.61 -15.95
CA LEU A 56 -9.43 1.82 -16.00
C LEU A 56 -9.81 2.95 -16.95
N GLU A 57 -9.04 4.05 -16.95
CA GLU A 57 -9.23 5.15 -17.91
C GLU A 57 -9.06 4.67 -19.35
N ARG A 58 -7.99 3.90 -19.64
CA ARG A 58 -7.73 3.35 -20.98
C ARG A 58 -8.79 2.34 -21.42
N TYR A 59 -9.26 1.49 -20.50
CA TYR A 59 -10.35 0.57 -20.78
C TYR A 59 -11.66 1.32 -21.09
N ALA A 60 -11.96 2.39 -20.36
CA ALA A 60 -13.14 3.21 -20.64
C ALA A 60 -13.05 3.89 -22.02
N ASP A 61 -11.87 4.36 -22.42
CA ASP A 61 -11.66 4.89 -23.77
C ASP A 61 -11.84 3.82 -24.85
N TYR A 62 -11.29 2.61 -24.65
CA TYR A 62 -11.54 1.46 -25.54
C TYR A 62 -13.03 1.19 -25.71
N ARG A 63 -13.80 1.17 -24.62
CA ARG A 63 -15.25 0.92 -24.64
C ARG A 63 -16.01 1.92 -25.50
N LYS A 64 -15.60 3.18 -25.56
CA LYS A 64 -16.20 4.21 -26.44
C LYS A 64 -15.95 3.87 -27.92
N HIS A 65 -14.75 3.39 -28.27
CA HIS A 65 -14.40 3.00 -29.64
C HIS A 65 -15.17 1.74 -30.07
N TYR A 66 -15.27 0.76 -29.18
CA TYR A 66 -16.10 -0.42 -29.40
C TYR A 66 -17.56 -0.06 -29.67
N GLN A 67 -18.16 0.81 -28.85
CA GLN A 67 -19.54 1.27 -29.05
C GLN A 67 -19.71 1.97 -30.39
N ALA A 68 -18.80 2.88 -30.76
CA ALA A 68 -18.86 3.57 -32.04
C ALA A 68 -18.79 2.62 -33.25
N LEU A 69 -18.00 1.55 -33.15
CA LEU A 69 -17.91 0.50 -34.17
C LEU A 69 -19.23 -0.28 -34.28
N VAL A 70 -19.81 -0.70 -33.16
CA VAL A 70 -21.07 -1.47 -33.12
C VAL A 70 -22.26 -0.63 -33.59
N ASP A 71 -22.30 0.66 -33.24
CA ASP A 71 -23.38 1.59 -33.59
C ASP A 71 -23.27 2.10 -35.04
N GLY A 72 -22.16 1.80 -35.74
CA GLY A 72 -21.95 2.19 -37.14
C GLY A 72 -21.69 3.69 -37.34
N SER A 73 -21.38 4.43 -36.27
CA SER A 73 -21.05 5.85 -36.34
C SER A 73 -19.64 6.05 -36.93
N GLN A 74 -19.53 6.66 -38.12
CA GLN A 74 -18.23 6.95 -38.75
C GLN A 74 -17.58 8.23 -38.19
N GLY A 75 -16.42 8.06 -37.55
CA GLY A 75 -15.50 9.12 -37.11
C GLY A 75 -14.16 8.52 -36.65
N MET A 76 -13.04 9.19 -36.96
CA MET A 76 -11.62 8.77 -36.89
C MET A 76 -11.29 7.66 -35.86
N LEU A 77 -10.84 6.48 -36.31
CA LEU A 77 -10.08 5.51 -35.49
C LEU A 77 -8.59 5.74 -35.83
N PRO A 78 -7.75 6.22 -34.88
CA PRO A 78 -7.20 5.34 -33.85
C PRO A 78 -7.05 6.04 -32.47
N PHE A 79 -6.99 5.33 -31.34
CA PHE A 79 -5.74 4.75 -30.83
C PHE A 79 -6.01 3.70 -29.74
N ILE A 80 -5.44 2.51 -29.92
CA ILE A 80 -5.32 1.51 -28.86
C ILE A 80 -3.86 1.07 -28.89
N GLN A 81 -2.91 1.75 -28.24
CA GLN A 81 -1.62 1.10 -27.98
C GLN A 81 -1.72 0.32 -26.69
N SER A 82 -2.33 -0.86 -26.80
CA SER A 82 -2.32 -1.92 -25.79
C SER A 82 -2.52 -1.46 -24.34
N PHE A 83 -3.42 -0.49 -24.14
CA PHE A 83 -3.72 0.20 -22.86
C PHE A 83 -2.49 0.72 -22.09
N ALA A 84 -1.41 1.03 -22.81
CA ALA A 84 -0.09 1.33 -22.25
C ALA A 84 0.52 0.18 -21.42
N LEU A 85 0.06 -1.06 -21.55
CA LEU A 85 0.62 -2.23 -20.85
C LEU A 85 2.01 -2.66 -21.39
N GLY A 86 2.49 -2.03 -22.47
CA GLY A 86 3.76 -2.31 -23.15
C GLY A 86 3.75 -3.63 -23.93
N GLY A 87 4.75 -3.83 -24.80
CA GLY A 87 4.89 -5.02 -25.65
C GLY A 87 5.46 -6.24 -24.93
N ASN A 88 4.84 -7.41 -25.11
CA ASN A 88 5.59 -8.66 -25.03
C ASN A 88 6.42 -8.81 -26.33
N SER A 89 7.54 -9.52 -26.28
CA SER A 89 8.62 -9.57 -27.30
C SER A 89 8.23 -9.99 -28.73
N ARG A 90 6.94 -10.18 -29.03
CA ARG A 90 6.39 -10.57 -30.33
C ARG A 90 5.72 -9.44 -31.11
N SER A 91 5.60 -8.23 -30.53
CA SER A 91 5.14 -7.05 -31.28
C SER A 91 6.35 -6.22 -31.74
N VAL A 92 6.29 -5.72 -32.97
CA VAL A 92 7.38 -4.93 -33.62
C VAL A 92 7.57 -3.55 -32.96
N ALA A 93 6.80 -3.21 -31.92
CA ALA A 93 6.99 -2.04 -31.07
C ALA A 93 8.12 -2.29 -30.03
N MET A 94 9.34 -2.47 -30.53
CA MET A 94 10.51 -2.91 -29.77
C MET A 94 11.13 -1.89 -28.77
N ASN A 95 10.43 -0.83 -28.36
CA ASN A 95 11.05 0.22 -27.53
C ASN A 95 10.21 0.78 -26.38
N GLU A 96 9.01 0.26 -26.10
CA GLU A 96 8.22 0.75 -24.96
C GLU A 96 8.41 -0.16 -23.75
N SER A 97 8.99 0.41 -22.68
CA SER A 97 9.06 -0.23 -21.38
C SER A 97 7.66 -0.63 -20.91
N LEU A 98 7.49 -1.86 -20.40
CA LEU A 98 6.26 -2.29 -19.73
C LEU A 98 5.85 -1.24 -18.70
N ALA A 99 4.62 -0.68 -18.79
CA ALA A 99 4.18 0.33 -17.82
C ALA A 99 4.16 -0.20 -16.39
N CYS A 100 3.93 -1.50 -16.25
CA CYS A 100 4.19 -2.20 -15.01
C CYS A 100 4.60 -3.65 -15.28
N SER A 101 5.66 -4.10 -14.61
CA SER A 101 6.15 -5.48 -14.67
C SER A 101 6.62 -5.89 -13.29
N ILE A 102 6.32 -7.14 -12.92
CA ILE A 102 6.71 -7.67 -11.62
C ILE A 102 7.93 -8.55 -11.83
N SER A 103 9.10 -8.07 -11.38
CA SER A 103 10.31 -8.88 -11.39
C SER A 103 10.30 -9.80 -10.18
N TYR A 104 9.98 -11.07 -10.41
CA TYR A 104 9.94 -12.09 -9.36
C TYR A 104 11.01 -13.16 -9.55
N PRO A 105 12.15 -13.08 -8.85
CA PRO A 105 13.14 -14.15 -8.84
C PRO A 105 12.59 -15.32 -8.03
N GLN A 106 12.21 -16.42 -8.70
CA GLN A 106 11.65 -17.61 -8.05
C GLN A 106 12.57 -18.25 -6.97
N LEU A 107 13.84 -17.88 -6.95
CA LEU A 107 14.84 -18.34 -5.99
C LEU A 107 14.76 -17.63 -4.62
N LEU A 108 14.01 -16.52 -4.50
CA LEU A 108 14.03 -15.66 -3.32
C LEU A 108 12.82 -15.83 -2.39
N TYR A 109 11.75 -16.52 -2.80
CA TYR A 109 10.58 -16.70 -1.93
C TYR A 109 9.94 -18.09 -2.07
N PRO A 110 9.40 -18.65 -0.97
CA PRO A 110 8.75 -19.94 -1.00
C PRO A 110 7.45 -19.88 -1.83
N LYS A 111 7.32 -20.77 -2.81
CA LYS A 111 6.13 -20.86 -3.69
C LYS A 111 4.82 -21.13 -2.94
N SER A 112 4.89 -21.55 -1.68
CA SER A 112 3.73 -21.80 -0.81
C SER A 112 3.23 -20.56 -0.07
N ASP A 113 3.95 -19.43 -0.13
CA ASP A 113 3.54 -18.20 0.54
C ASP A 113 2.25 -17.64 -0.12
N PRO A 114 1.18 -17.36 0.65
CA PRO A 114 -0.07 -16.85 0.11
C PRO A 114 0.07 -15.54 -0.68
N LEU A 115 0.97 -14.66 -0.27
CA LEU A 115 1.25 -13.41 -0.97
C LEU A 115 1.94 -13.69 -2.32
N VAL A 116 2.93 -14.59 -2.32
CA VAL A 116 3.60 -15.03 -3.56
C VAL A 116 2.58 -15.62 -4.53
N ILE A 117 1.70 -16.50 -4.05
CA ILE A 117 0.65 -17.11 -4.87
C ILE A 117 -0.30 -16.04 -5.43
N ALA A 118 -0.68 -15.05 -4.63
CA ALA A 118 -1.54 -13.96 -5.07
C ALA A 118 -0.88 -13.09 -6.14
N VAL A 119 0.39 -12.72 -5.95
CA VAL A 119 1.19 -11.93 -6.91
C VAL A 119 1.38 -12.67 -8.22
N ILE A 120 1.66 -13.99 -8.18
CA ILE A 120 1.75 -14.82 -9.39
C ILE A 120 0.44 -14.79 -10.18
N LYS A 121 -0.69 -15.08 -9.51
CA LYS A 121 -2.01 -15.08 -10.17
C LYS A 121 -2.40 -13.72 -10.73
N TYR A 122 -2.04 -12.64 -10.04
CA TYR A 122 -2.22 -11.28 -10.52
C TYR A 122 -1.38 -11.01 -11.77
N SER A 123 -0.08 -11.36 -11.74
CA SER A 123 0.82 -11.20 -12.89
C SER A 123 0.34 -11.97 -14.12
N GLU A 124 -0.08 -13.23 -13.95
CA GLU A 124 -0.61 -14.06 -15.04
C GLU A 124 -1.88 -13.46 -15.68
N THR A 125 -2.75 -12.87 -14.85
CA THR A 125 -3.97 -12.19 -15.32
C THR A 125 -3.63 -10.90 -16.07
N LEU A 126 -2.66 -10.14 -15.56
CA LEU A 126 -2.16 -8.93 -16.20
C LEU A 126 -1.50 -9.24 -17.55
N ASP A 127 -0.74 -10.33 -17.64
CA ASP A 127 -0.12 -10.80 -18.88
C ASP A 127 -1.18 -11.22 -19.91
N THR A 128 -2.21 -11.95 -19.48
CA THR A 128 -3.34 -12.34 -20.34
C THR A 128 -4.08 -11.11 -20.87
N LEU A 129 -4.37 -10.14 -19.99
CA LEU A 129 -5.02 -8.89 -20.38
C LEU A 129 -4.17 -8.15 -21.40
N ARG A 130 -2.85 -8.05 -21.17
CA ARG A 130 -1.92 -7.41 -22.10
C ARG A 130 -2.02 -8.03 -23.49
N ASP A 131 -1.95 -9.35 -23.60
CA ASP A 131 -2.09 -10.05 -24.89
C ASP A 131 -3.44 -9.74 -25.57
N ARG A 132 -4.55 -9.69 -24.82
CA ARG A 132 -5.86 -9.31 -25.38
C ARG A 132 -5.94 -7.85 -25.82
N THR A 133 -5.23 -6.95 -25.16
CA THR A 133 -5.18 -5.54 -25.61
C THR A 133 -4.42 -5.39 -26.92
N PHE A 134 -3.41 -6.23 -27.19
CA PHE A 134 -2.75 -6.31 -28.49
C PHE A 134 -3.68 -6.85 -29.57
N ASP A 135 -4.47 -7.89 -29.27
CA ASP A 135 -5.46 -8.42 -30.21
C ASP A 135 -6.51 -7.35 -30.57
N ALA A 136 -6.94 -6.55 -29.59
CA ALA A 136 -7.82 -5.40 -29.83
C ALA A 136 -7.12 -4.36 -30.73
N GLU A 137 -5.91 -3.92 -30.39
CA GLU A 137 -5.14 -3.00 -31.23
C GLU A 137 -5.03 -3.48 -32.68
N ALA A 138 -4.69 -4.76 -32.88
CA ALA A 138 -4.59 -5.37 -34.20
C ALA A 138 -5.93 -5.38 -34.96
N LEU A 139 -7.06 -5.59 -34.27
CA LEU A 139 -8.39 -5.56 -34.88
C LEU A 139 -8.79 -4.15 -35.32
N TYR A 140 -8.65 -3.15 -34.45
CA TYR A 140 -9.11 -1.78 -34.74
C TYR A 140 -8.20 -1.03 -35.70
N ASN A 141 -6.96 -1.50 -35.92
CA ASN A 141 -6.06 -1.00 -36.96
C ASN A 141 -6.41 -1.52 -38.37
N GLN A 142 -7.40 -2.41 -38.52
CA GLN A 142 -7.86 -2.88 -39.82
C GLN A 142 -8.75 -1.84 -40.51
N SER A 143 -8.68 -1.76 -41.84
CA SER A 143 -9.52 -0.84 -42.63
C SER A 143 -11.04 -1.09 -42.47
N ARG A 144 -11.40 -2.33 -42.12
CA ARG A 144 -12.78 -2.77 -41.83
C ARG A 144 -12.75 -3.79 -40.69
N PRO A 145 -12.77 -3.34 -39.42
CA PRO A 145 -12.76 -4.25 -38.27
C PRO A 145 -13.98 -5.19 -38.29
N ASP A 146 -13.74 -6.47 -38.01
CA ASP A 146 -14.81 -7.46 -37.84
C ASP A 146 -15.59 -7.21 -36.54
N ILE A 147 -16.89 -6.91 -36.68
CA ILE A 147 -17.78 -6.58 -35.57
C ILE A 147 -17.99 -7.77 -34.63
N GLU A 148 -18.10 -9.00 -35.14
CA GLU A 148 -18.31 -10.17 -34.28
C GLU A 148 -17.05 -10.47 -33.46
N ARG A 149 -15.87 -10.33 -34.08
CA ARG A 149 -14.61 -10.41 -33.35
C ARG A 149 -14.47 -9.29 -32.32
N ALA A 150 -14.92 -8.08 -32.63
CA ALA A 150 -14.93 -6.95 -31.70
C ALA A 150 -15.82 -7.23 -30.48
N ARG A 151 -17.01 -7.81 -30.67
CA ARG A 151 -17.92 -8.20 -29.56
C ARG A 151 -17.29 -9.28 -28.67
N GLN A 152 -16.65 -10.27 -29.27
CA GLN A 152 -15.98 -11.32 -28.51
C GLN A 152 -14.83 -10.73 -27.68
N LEU A 153 -13.97 -9.93 -28.29
CA LEU A 153 -12.85 -9.30 -27.59
C LEU A 153 -13.32 -8.37 -26.46
N ASP A 154 -14.42 -7.65 -26.66
CA ASP A 154 -14.99 -6.78 -25.64
C ASP A 154 -15.49 -7.58 -24.42
N ALA A 155 -16.19 -8.70 -24.65
CA ALA A 155 -16.62 -9.60 -23.58
C ALA A 155 -15.42 -10.24 -22.84
N ASP A 156 -14.42 -10.67 -23.59
CA ASP A 156 -13.18 -11.24 -23.06
C ASP A 156 -12.42 -10.19 -22.21
N LEU A 157 -12.25 -8.97 -22.71
CA LEU A 157 -11.59 -7.88 -21.97
C LEU A 157 -12.37 -7.50 -20.71
N ALA A 158 -13.71 -7.45 -20.76
CA ALA A 158 -14.54 -7.19 -19.59
C ALA A 158 -14.33 -8.26 -18.50
N GLN A 159 -14.28 -9.53 -18.90
CA GLN A 159 -14.00 -10.62 -17.98
C GLN A 159 -12.60 -10.52 -17.37
N ASP A 160 -11.58 -10.23 -18.17
CA ASP A 160 -10.20 -10.12 -17.67
C ASP A 160 -10.02 -8.91 -16.75
N MET A 161 -10.64 -7.77 -17.05
CA MET A 161 -10.65 -6.60 -16.16
C MET A 161 -11.28 -6.94 -14.81
N HIS A 162 -12.42 -7.65 -14.81
CA HIS A 162 -13.04 -8.10 -13.57
C HIS A 162 -12.15 -9.09 -12.81
N GLN A 163 -11.53 -10.06 -13.49
CA GLN A 163 -10.61 -11.00 -12.85
C GLN A 163 -9.39 -10.29 -12.27
N LEU A 164 -8.82 -9.32 -12.99
CA LEU A 164 -7.68 -8.53 -12.55
C LEU A 164 -8.03 -7.81 -11.24
N GLN A 165 -9.17 -7.12 -11.17
CA GLN A 165 -9.64 -6.47 -9.95
C GLN A 165 -9.74 -7.44 -8.76
N GLN A 166 -10.27 -8.64 -8.96
CA GLN A 166 -10.33 -9.66 -7.90
C GLN A 166 -8.94 -10.13 -7.46
N ARG A 167 -8.00 -10.29 -8.40
CA ARG A 167 -6.61 -10.62 -8.08
C ARG A 167 -5.91 -9.47 -7.37
N SER A 168 -6.13 -8.22 -7.78
CA SER A 168 -5.63 -7.00 -7.14
C SER A 168 -6.08 -6.92 -5.69
N LEU A 169 -7.34 -7.25 -5.40
CA LEU A 169 -7.85 -7.32 -4.03
C LEU A 169 -7.17 -8.41 -3.19
N ALA A 170 -6.96 -9.60 -3.76
CA ALA A 170 -6.25 -10.68 -3.07
C ALA A 170 -4.80 -10.30 -2.77
N VAL A 171 -4.10 -9.69 -3.72
CA VAL A 171 -2.75 -9.15 -3.53
C VAL A 171 -2.79 -8.13 -2.40
N ARG A 172 -3.63 -7.09 -2.49
CA ARG A 172 -3.76 -6.05 -1.45
C ARG A 172 -3.98 -6.65 -0.07
N LYS A 173 -4.90 -7.62 0.06
CA LYS A 173 -5.19 -8.32 1.32
C LYS A 173 -3.95 -9.02 1.89
N HIS A 174 -3.22 -9.75 1.07
CA HIS A 174 -1.99 -10.43 1.51
C HIS A 174 -0.82 -9.46 1.74
N PHE A 175 -0.89 -8.24 1.20
CA PHE A 175 0.08 -7.17 1.45
C PHE A 175 -0.13 -6.45 2.79
N GLU A 176 -1.34 -6.49 3.36
CA GLU A 176 -1.69 -5.69 4.54
C GLU A 176 -0.79 -5.99 5.74
N GLU A 177 -0.58 -7.27 6.05
CA GLU A 177 0.23 -7.71 7.18
C GLU A 177 1.74 -7.44 6.97
N PRO A 178 2.36 -7.82 5.84
CA PRO A 178 3.75 -7.45 5.57
C PRO A 178 4.00 -5.94 5.57
N GLN A 179 3.08 -5.14 5.04
CA GLN A 179 3.19 -3.67 5.11
C GLN A 179 3.09 -3.17 6.55
N PHE A 180 2.18 -3.73 7.35
CA PHE A 180 2.04 -3.38 8.77
C PHE A 180 3.31 -3.72 9.57
N LEU A 181 3.91 -4.90 9.34
CA LEU A 181 5.15 -5.32 9.99
C LEU A 181 6.32 -4.41 9.60
N ALA A 182 6.51 -4.14 8.31
CA ALA A 182 7.58 -3.26 7.83
C ALA A 182 7.45 -1.83 8.40
N ARG A 183 6.21 -1.33 8.55
CA ARG A 183 5.95 -0.03 9.17
C ARG A 183 6.18 -0.04 10.68
N SER A 184 5.88 -1.15 11.36
CA SER A 184 6.20 -1.34 12.78
C SER A 184 7.71 -1.35 13.04
N GLU A 185 8.47 -2.03 12.18
CA GLU A 185 9.94 -1.99 12.22
C GLU A 185 10.48 -0.58 11.94
N GLN A 186 9.87 0.13 10.99
CA GLN A 186 10.19 1.54 10.72
C GLN A 186 9.96 2.40 11.97
N LEU A 187 8.85 2.23 12.68
CA LEU A 187 8.57 2.96 13.91
C LEU A 187 9.63 2.69 14.98
N ALA A 188 9.98 1.42 15.22
CA ALA A 188 11.02 1.03 16.16
C ALA A 188 12.40 1.60 15.78
N ALA A 189 12.72 1.66 14.48
CA ALA A 189 13.96 2.26 13.99
C ALA A 189 13.98 3.79 14.18
N ILE A 190 12.84 4.48 14.02
CA ILE A 190 12.72 5.91 14.30
C ILE A 190 12.93 6.16 15.79
N ASP A 191 12.22 5.42 16.66
CA ASP A 191 12.34 5.55 18.11
C ASP A 191 13.79 5.39 18.56
N TYR A 192 14.44 4.32 18.13
CA TYR A 192 15.84 4.05 18.49
C TYR A 192 16.80 5.17 18.08
N ARG A 193 16.57 5.82 16.92
CA ARG A 193 17.51 6.81 16.35
C ARG A 193 17.19 8.24 16.75
N LEU A 194 15.92 8.58 16.85
CA LEU A 194 15.40 9.94 16.94
C LEU A 194 14.49 10.15 18.16
N GLY A 195 14.16 9.08 18.88
CA GLY A 195 13.12 9.08 19.90
C GLY A 195 11.74 9.30 19.31
N HIS A 196 10.82 9.79 20.15
CA HIS A 196 9.46 10.13 19.74
C HIS A 196 9.42 11.49 19.03
N ASP A 197 9.99 11.56 17.84
CA ASP A 197 9.94 12.76 17.00
C ASP A 197 8.61 12.87 16.23
N GLN A 198 8.48 13.90 15.38
CA GLN A 198 7.27 14.10 14.57
C GLN A 198 6.88 12.89 13.70
N HIS A 199 7.87 12.15 13.20
CA HIS A 199 7.63 10.99 12.35
C HIS A 199 7.14 9.82 13.19
N TRP A 200 7.72 9.63 14.38
CA TRP A 200 7.27 8.64 15.34
C TRP A 200 5.81 8.85 15.73
N HIS A 201 5.43 10.04 16.20
CA HIS A 201 4.05 10.31 16.65
C HIS A 201 3.03 10.09 15.53
N THR A 202 3.35 10.56 14.32
CA THR A 202 2.46 10.40 13.15
C THR A 202 2.33 8.92 12.76
N LEU A 203 3.45 8.19 12.68
CA LEU A 203 3.44 6.78 12.26
C LEU A 203 2.81 5.88 13.32
N ASN A 204 3.05 6.13 14.61
CA ASN A 204 2.46 5.39 15.72
C ASN A 204 0.92 5.46 15.66
N PHE A 205 0.37 6.67 15.50
CA PHE A 205 -1.08 6.83 15.36
C PHE A 205 -1.63 6.08 14.14
N MET A 206 -0.98 6.19 12.97
CA MET A 206 -1.43 5.51 11.75
C MET A 206 -1.34 3.98 11.85
N LEU A 207 -0.34 3.45 12.57
CA LEU A 207 -0.22 2.01 12.82
C LEU A 207 -1.33 1.50 13.73
N LEU A 208 -1.60 2.18 14.85
CA LEU A 208 -2.71 1.83 15.74
C LEU A 208 -4.06 1.93 15.01
N ALA A 209 -4.21 2.92 14.13
CA ALA A 209 -5.40 3.08 13.32
C ALA A 209 -5.58 1.89 12.36
N ARG A 210 -4.49 1.47 11.70
CA ARG A 210 -4.49 0.29 10.83
C ARG A 210 -4.78 -0.99 11.59
N GLN A 211 -4.19 -1.17 12.77
CA GLN A 211 -4.43 -2.33 13.63
C GLN A 211 -5.90 -2.44 14.02
N THR A 212 -6.54 -1.30 14.29
CA THR A 212 -7.98 -1.25 14.62
C THR A 212 -8.85 -1.65 13.43
N ILE A 213 -8.52 -1.20 12.21
CA ILE A 213 -9.23 -1.64 11.01
C ILE A 213 -8.97 -3.12 10.71
N ASN A 214 -7.74 -3.61 10.87
CA ASN A 214 -7.43 -5.02 10.73
C ASN A 214 -8.25 -5.87 11.72
N TYR A 215 -8.46 -5.39 12.95
CA TYR A 215 -9.32 -6.03 13.93
C TYR A 215 -10.78 -6.09 13.46
N LEU A 216 -11.34 -4.97 12.99
CA LEU A 216 -12.72 -4.88 12.52
C LEU A 216 -12.97 -5.72 11.23
N ASN A 217 -11.96 -5.86 10.38
CA ASN A 217 -12.04 -6.59 9.12
C ASN A 217 -11.79 -8.11 9.26
N ARG A 218 -11.61 -8.63 10.48
CA ARG A 218 -11.41 -10.08 10.68
C ARG A 218 -12.63 -10.85 10.20
N SER A 219 -12.47 -11.56 9.09
CA SER A 219 -13.53 -12.31 8.42
C SER A 219 -13.45 -13.82 8.68
N GLU A 220 -12.57 -14.28 9.58
CA GLU A 220 -12.40 -15.71 9.84
C GLU A 220 -13.60 -16.28 10.59
N ALA A 221 -14.03 -17.49 10.24
CA ALA A 221 -15.25 -18.13 10.76
C ALA A 221 -15.29 -18.30 12.29
N ASN A 222 -14.16 -18.11 12.99
CA ASN A 222 -14.04 -18.18 14.44
C ASN A 222 -13.48 -16.91 15.09
N ALA A 223 -13.24 -15.83 14.33
CA ALA A 223 -12.81 -14.56 14.88
C ALA A 223 -13.99 -13.90 15.60
N ARG A 224 -14.06 -14.09 16.92
CA ARG A 224 -15.04 -13.37 17.75
C ARG A 224 -14.55 -11.96 17.97
N LEU A 225 -15.22 -11.01 17.32
CA LEU A 225 -15.08 -9.61 17.68
C LEU A 225 -15.77 -9.34 19.03
N SER A 226 -15.23 -8.41 19.79
CA SER A 226 -15.60 -8.07 21.16
C SER A 226 -15.66 -6.55 21.32
N PRO A 227 -16.73 -6.02 21.93
CA PRO A 227 -16.80 -4.58 22.23
C PRO A 227 -15.73 -4.13 23.24
N ASP A 228 -15.22 -5.03 24.08
CA ASP A 228 -14.17 -4.72 25.07
C ASP A 228 -12.79 -4.60 24.41
N ASP A 229 -12.47 -5.48 23.46
CA ASP A 229 -11.22 -5.36 22.68
C ASP A 229 -11.23 -4.09 21.84
N LEU A 230 -12.37 -3.76 21.21
CA LEU A 230 -12.54 -2.52 20.47
C LEU A 230 -12.36 -1.29 21.37
N LYS A 231 -12.85 -1.37 22.62
CA LYS A 231 -12.66 -0.32 23.63
C LYS A 231 -11.18 -0.15 24.01
N ALA A 232 -10.43 -1.24 24.15
CA ALA A 232 -9.01 -1.18 24.43
C ALA A 232 -8.23 -0.54 23.28
N LEU A 233 -8.49 -0.97 22.04
CA LEU A 233 -7.90 -0.37 20.83
C LEU A 233 -8.23 1.12 20.70
N TYR A 234 -9.48 1.49 21.00
CA TYR A 234 -9.90 2.90 21.02
C TYR A 234 -9.14 3.72 22.06
N ALA A 235 -8.94 3.19 23.27
CA ALA A 235 -8.19 3.88 24.32
C ALA A 235 -6.72 4.11 23.91
N GLU A 236 -6.04 3.11 23.36
CA GLU A 236 -4.66 3.24 22.85
C GLU A 236 -4.56 4.31 21.74
N LEU A 237 -5.55 4.34 20.85
CA LEU A 237 -5.66 5.34 19.79
C LEU A 237 -5.84 6.77 20.32
N VAL A 238 -6.71 6.94 21.32
CA VAL A 238 -6.93 8.24 21.96
C VAL A 238 -5.66 8.71 22.67
N ASP A 239 -4.98 7.83 23.40
CA ASP A 239 -3.72 8.15 24.07
C ASP A 239 -2.64 8.57 23.07
N ALA A 240 -2.49 7.83 21.95
CA ALA A 240 -1.55 8.17 20.89
C ALA A 240 -1.88 9.52 20.22
N TRP A 241 -3.17 9.81 20.02
CA TRP A 241 -3.61 11.10 19.47
C TRP A 241 -3.32 12.26 20.42
N LEU A 242 -3.61 12.10 21.72
CA LEU A 242 -3.34 13.11 22.75
C LEU A 242 -1.85 13.37 22.91
N ASP A 243 -1.03 12.33 22.86
CA ASP A 243 0.42 12.45 22.96
C ASP A 243 1.01 13.17 21.73
N ALA A 244 0.52 12.84 20.53
CA ALA A 244 0.87 13.57 19.31
C ALA A 244 0.43 15.05 19.40
N GLU A 245 -0.81 15.36 19.78
CA GLU A 245 -1.25 16.75 19.95
C GLU A 245 -0.37 17.51 20.94
N ARG A 246 0.00 16.90 22.07
CA ARG A 246 0.91 17.51 23.06
C ARG A 246 2.26 17.84 22.42
N TYR A 247 2.88 16.89 21.72
CA TYR A 247 4.14 17.10 21.03
C TYR A 247 4.05 18.28 20.04
N PHE A 248 3.10 18.25 19.10
CA PHE A 248 3.00 19.28 18.07
C PHE A 248 2.58 20.65 18.61
N ASN A 249 1.80 20.71 19.69
CA ASN A 249 1.46 21.97 20.35
C ASN A 249 2.66 22.61 21.07
N THR A 250 3.59 21.80 21.60
CA THR A 250 4.85 22.30 22.19
C THR A 250 5.88 22.73 21.15
N MET A 251 5.70 22.34 19.88
CA MET A 251 6.60 22.67 18.77
C MET A 251 5.87 23.39 17.61
N PRO A 252 5.30 24.59 17.82
CA PRO A 252 4.44 25.26 16.84
C PRO A 252 5.16 25.66 15.54
N ASN A 253 6.49 25.81 15.59
CA ASN A 253 7.32 26.18 14.44
C ASN A 253 7.96 24.97 13.75
N LEU A 254 7.62 23.74 14.17
CA LEU A 254 8.20 22.52 13.60
C LEU A 254 7.91 22.44 12.09
N LYS A 255 8.92 22.01 11.34
CA LYS A 255 8.84 21.78 9.91
C LYS A 255 9.34 20.37 9.59
N SER A 256 8.83 19.82 8.51
CA SER A 256 9.40 18.63 7.88
C SER A 256 10.75 18.96 7.23
N ALA A 257 11.52 17.93 6.86
CA ALA A 257 12.85 18.08 6.25
C ALA A 257 12.86 19.00 5.01
N ASN A 258 11.78 19.01 4.21
CA ASN A 258 11.61 19.87 3.05
C ASN A 258 11.00 21.25 3.36
N ARG A 259 11.02 21.69 4.63
CA ARG A 259 10.43 22.94 5.14
C ARG A 259 8.91 23.04 5.01
N LYS A 260 8.20 21.98 4.63
CA LYS A 260 6.73 21.94 4.66
C LYS A 260 6.20 21.76 6.09
N ARG A 261 4.89 21.93 6.25
CA ARG A 261 4.21 21.66 7.53
C ARG A 261 4.28 20.16 7.86
N PRO A 262 4.44 19.79 9.15
CA PRO A 262 4.44 18.39 9.55
C PRO A 262 3.18 17.65 9.09
N VAL A 263 3.32 16.38 8.70
CA VAL A 263 2.20 15.55 8.22
C VAL A 263 1.05 15.53 9.23
N TRP A 264 1.35 15.46 10.53
CA TRP A 264 0.36 15.52 11.60
C TRP A 264 -0.62 16.70 11.47
N THR A 265 -0.11 17.89 11.10
CA THR A 265 -0.96 19.09 10.96
C THR A 265 -2.00 18.97 9.85
N VAL A 266 -1.77 18.07 8.87
CA VAL A 266 -2.71 17.78 7.78
C VAL A 266 -3.72 16.72 8.21
N ILE A 267 -3.30 15.73 9.01
CA ILE A 267 -4.12 14.57 9.34
C ILE A 267 -4.86 14.68 10.68
N LYS A 268 -4.50 15.60 11.57
CA LYS A 268 -5.07 15.65 12.93
C LYS A 268 -6.59 15.82 12.98
N ALA A 269 -7.15 16.64 12.08
CA ALA A 269 -8.59 16.88 12.00
C ALA A 269 -9.38 15.68 11.44
N PRO A 270 -8.98 15.06 10.30
CA PRO A 270 -9.62 13.83 9.85
C PRO A 270 -9.40 12.66 10.83
N ALA A 271 -8.25 12.59 11.51
CA ALA A 271 -7.98 11.61 12.56
C ALA A 271 -8.98 11.75 13.72
N HIS A 272 -9.18 12.97 14.24
CA HIS A 272 -10.15 13.24 15.30
C HIS A 272 -11.59 12.89 14.89
N THR A 273 -11.97 13.22 13.65
CA THR A 273 -13.30 12.87 13.10
C THR A 273 -13.49 11.36 13.03
N TRP A 274 -12.46 10.64 12.61
CA TRP A 274 -12.47 9.19 12.54
C TRP A 274 -12.55 8.55 13.94
N LEU A 275 -11.80 9.05 14.92
CA LEU A 275 -11.89 8.60 16.32
C LEU A 275 -13.30 8.76 16.89
N ALA A 276 -13.97 9.89 16.64
CA ALA A 276 -15.35 10.09 17.09
C ALA A 276 -16.35 9.10 16.45
N THR A 277 -16.11 8.72 15.19
CA THR A 277 -16.91 7.69 14.50
C THR A 277 -16.66 6.31 15.11
N LEU A 278 -15.40 6.00 15.41
CA LEU A 278 -15.01 4.75 16.08
C LEU A 278 -15.60 4.63 17.49
N ASP A 279 -15.59 5.71 18.27
CA ASP A 279 -16.24 5.80 19.59
C ASP A 279 -17.74 5.52 19.49
N THR A 280 -18.41 6.10 18.49
CA THR A 280 -19.83 5.85 18.24
C THR A 280 -20.12 4.39 17.93
N LEU A 281 -19.27 3.73 17.13
CA LEU A 281 -19.38 2.29 16.87
C LEU A 281 -19.19 1.48 18.16
N GLN A 282 -18.15 1.78 18.93
CA GLN A 282 -17.83 1.10 20.19
C GLN A 282 -18.99 1.20 21.19
N GLN A 283 -19.54 2.40 21.39
CA GLN A 283 -20.64 2.64 22.32
C GLN A 283 -21.92 1.92 21.89
N ARG A 284 -22.26 1.97 20.59
CA ARG A 284 -23.44 1.27 20.05
C ARG A 284 -23.30 -0.24 20.16
N TRP A 285 -22.10 -0.77 19.95
CA TRP A 285 -21.83 -2.18 20.12
C TRP A 285 -21.97 -2.60 21.58
N ALA A 286 -21.35 -1.88 22.51
CA ALA A 286 -21.50 -2.14 23.95
C ALA A 286 -22.96 -2.05 24.42
N ALA A 287 -23.75 -1.17 23.80
CA ALA A 287 -25.19 -1.03 24.05
C ALA A 287 -26.06 -2.08 23.33
N HIS A 288 -25.47 -3.07 22.66
CA HIS A 288 -26.18 -4.12 21.92
C HIS A 288 -27.16 -3.56 20.87
N ALA A 289 -26.75 -2.51 20.14
CA ALA A 289 -27.52 -1.98 19.03
C ALA A 289 -27.80 -3.06 17.97
N ASP A 290 -28.86 -2.88 17.18
CA ASP A 290 -29.21 -3.82 16.13
C ASP A 290 -28.14 -3.90 15.03
N VAL A 291 -28.14 -5.04 14.32
CA VAL A 291 -27.12 -5.39 13.31
C VAL A 291 -27.08 -4.37 12.17
N ASP A 292 -28.21 -3.80 11.75
CA ASP A 292 -28.24 -2.83 10.66
C ASP A 292 -27.56 -1.51 11.06
N GLN A 293 -27.79 -1.07 12.30
CA GLN A 293 -27.09 0.08 12.87
C GLN A 293 -25.59 -0.17 13.00
N LEU A 294 -25.18 -1.35 13.47
CA LEU A 294 -23.75 -1.70 13.60
C LEU A 294 -23.08 -1.76 12.22
N ASN A 295 -23.71 -2.39 11.22
CA ASN A 295 -23.20 -2.45 9.85
C ASN A 295 -23.10 -1.07 9.19
N LYS A 296 -24.06 -0.18 9.46
CA LYS A 296 -24.00 1.21 8.99
C LYS A 296 -22.80 1.94 9.61
N GLN A 297 -22.56 1.76 10.91
CA GLN A 297 -21.46 2.43 11.59
C GLN A 297 -20.10 1.86 11.24
N LEU A 298 -19.99 0.54 11.08
CA LEU A 298 -18.77 -0.11 10.60
C LEU A 298 -18.35 0.45 9.25
N ARG A 299 -19.28 0.55 8.29
CA ARG A 299 -19.02 1.18 6.98
C ARG A 299 -18.55 2.63 7.09
N ALA A 300 -19.11 3.40 8.03
CA ALA A 300 -18.68 4.77 8.26
C ALA A 300 -17.25 4.84 8.83
N VAL A 301 -16.88 3.92 9.73
CA VAL A 301 -15.52 3.78 10.28
C VAL A 301 -14.52 3.41 9.18
N GLU A 302 -14.85 2.43 8.32
CA GLU A 302 -14.02 2.01 7.19
C GLU A 302 -13.79 3.17 6.20
N GLN A 303 -14.87 3.83 5.77
CA GLN A 303 -14.79 4.97 4.84
C GLN A 303 -14.00 6.15 5.44
N GLY A 304 -14.19 6.42 6.74
CA GLY A 304 -13.45 7.48 7.43
C GLY A 304 -11.95 7.17 7.52
N TYR A 305 -11.59 5.91 7.74
CA TYR A 305 -10.20 5.48 7.73
C TYR A 305 -9.57 5.60 6.33
N ASP A 306 -10.26 5.17 5.28
CA ASP A 306 -9.75 5.26 3.90
C ASP A 306 -9.45 6.72 3.52
N GLN A 307 -10.32 7.66 3.91
CA GLN A 307 -10.09 9.09 3.72
C GLN A 307 -8.89 9.62 4.50
N LEU A 308 -8.73 9.19 5.76
CA LEU A 308 -7.57 9.53 6.58
C LEU A 308 -6.27 9.00 5.95
N LEU A 309 -6.25 7.73 5.56
CA LEU A 309 -5.11 7.07 4.94
C LEU A 309 -4.71 7.73 3.63
N MET A 310 -5.68 8.07 2.77
CA MET A 310 -5.44 8.81 1.53
C MET A 310 -4.74 10.16 1.79
N ARG A 311 -5.22 10.94 2.77
CA ARG A 311 -4.61 12.24 3.14
C ARG A 311 -3.20 12.08 3.71
N TYR A 312 -3.00 11.05 4.53
CA TYR A 312 -1.69 10.69 5.06
C TYR A 312 -0.72 10.34 3.92
N ASN A 313 -1.09 9.42 3.04
CA ASN A 313 -0.25 8.97 1.92
C ASN A 313 0.10 10.11 0.96
N ALA A 314 -0.88 10.97 0.61
CA ALA A 314 -0.63 12.16 -0.22
C ALA A 314 0.37 13.13 0.45
N SER A 315 0.28 13.29 1.78
CA SER A 315 1.18 14.18 2.53
C SER A 315 2.59 13.61 2.66
N VAL A 316 2.72 12.30 2.84
CA VAL A 316 4.02 11.60 2.92
C VAL A 316 4.71 11.61 1.55
N SER A 317 4.00 11.24 0.47
CA SER A 317 4.56 11.25 -0.90
C SER A 317 5.01 12.64 -1.35
N GLY A 318 4.38 13.70 -0.85
CA GLY A 318 4.79 15.07 -1.11
C GLY A 318 5.95 15.57 -0.25
N GLN A 319 6.45 14.77 0.71
CA GLN A 319 7.43 15.20 1.72
C GLN A 319 8.73 14.40 1.77
N TYR A 320 8.72 13.14 1.36
CA TYR A 320 9.87 12.23 1.33
C TYR A 320 9.99 11.58 -0.05
#